data_AF-A0A2M7DFT0-F1
#
_entry.id   AF-A0A2M7DFT0-F1
#
_cell.length_a   1.000
_cell.length_b   1.000
_cell.length_c   1.000
_cell.angle_alpha   90.00
_cell.angle_beta   90.00
_cell.angle_gamma   90.00
#
_symmetry.space_group_name_H-M   'P 1'
#
loop_
_entity.id
_entity.type
_entity.pdbx_description
1 polymer ?
#
loop_
_entity_poly.entity_id
_entity_poly.type
_entity_poly.pdbx_seq_one_letter_code
_entity_poly.pdbx_strand_id
1 'polypeptide(L)'
;MRIIIALFIFFLSIKGFSQSGNEIQDLINSSIENHLASIEKLIEKKAIAVDCLDRITIMNNNMADSFKFSEKLQKKYNLIFLNYQNFSRSDLRKGITTLQLYPVVLKGDTMLITIGNVGFSKKGKKTFLSYGSLDTTSKYTYSCDMKQWVLVKIEEKGL
;
A
#
# COMPACT_ATOMS: atom_id res chain seq x y z
N MET A 1 -45.76 -23.29 9.96
CA MET A 1 -44.69 -22.52 10.64
C MET A 1 -43.25 -22.98 10.33
N ARG A 2 -43.01 -24.11 9.63
CA ARG A 2 -41.65 -24.59 9.32
C ARG A 2 -41.05 -24.02 8.01
N ILE A 3 -41.90 -23.65 7.04
CA ILE A 3 -41.47 -23.11 5.73
C ILE A 3 -40.99 -21.64 5.83
N ILE A 4 -41.57 -20.85 6.75
CA ILE A 4 -41.22 -19.44 6.93
C ILE A 4 -39.80 -19.29 7.52
N ILE A 5 -39.38 -20.22 8.39
CA ILE A 5 -38.03 -20.21 8.99
C ILE A 5 -36.96 -20.53 7.94
N ALA A 6 -37.25 -21.43 6.98
CA ALA A 6 -36.31 -21.78 5.91
C ALA A 6 -36.05 -20.59 4.96
N LEU A 7 -37.09 -19.80 4.64
CA LEU A 7 -36.95 -18.58 3.82
C LEU A 7 -36.15 -17.47 4.54
N PHE A 8 -36.27 -17.37 5.87
CA PHE A 8 -35.54 -16.38 6.67
C PHE A 8 -34.04 -16.68 6.75
N ILE A 9 -33.65 -17.96 6.84
CA ILE A 9 -32.25 -18.42 6.84
C ILE A 9 -31.63 -18.25 5.44
N PHE A 10 -32.41 -18.45 4.38
CA PHE A 10 -31.94 -18.21 3.01
C PHE A 10 -31.71 -16.70 2.76
N PHE A 11 -32.55 -15.82 3.33
CA PHE A 11 -32.37 -14.36 3.20
C PHE A 11 -31.16 -13.82 3.97
N LEU A 12 -30.83 -14.41 5.13
CA LEU A 12 -29.63 -14.04 5.91
C LEU A 12 -28.33 -14.49 5.24
N SER A 13 -28.38 -15.52 4.38
CA SER A 13 -27.22 -16.04 3.66
C SER A 13 -26.79 -15.19 2.45
N ILE A 14 -27.61 -14.21 2.01
CA ILE A 14 -27.37 -13.45 0.76
C ILE A 14 -26.70 -12.08 1.04
N LYS A 15 -26.45 -11.71 2.30
CA LYS A 15 -25.79 -10.43 2.65
C LYS A 15 -24.36 -10.57 3.19
N GLY A 16 -23.67 -11.64 2.82
CA GLY A 16 -22.22 -11.58 2.70
C GLY A 16 -21.88 -10.84 1.41
N PHE A 17 -21.94 -9.51 1.40
CA PHE A 17 -21.29 -8.71 0.36
C PHE A 17 -19.79 -9.00 0.46
N SER A 18 -19.33 -10.05 -0.22
CA SER A 18 -17.93 -10.19 -0.56
C SER A 18 -17.58 -8.92 -1.31
N GLN A 19 -16.82 -8.03 -0.67
CA GLN A 19 -16.00 -7.09 -1.43
C GLN A 19 -15.30 -7.92 -2.50
N SER A 20 -15.33 -7.44 -3.75
CA SER A 20 -14.57 -8.10 -4.79
C SER A 20 -13.12 -8.15 -4.29
N GLY A 21 -12.47 -9.31 -4.36
CA GLY A 21 -11.10 -9.46 -3.82
C GLY A 21 -10.07 -8.48 -4.42
N ASN A 22 -10.45 -7.77 -5.49
CA ASN A 22 -9.64 -6.78 -6.18
C ASN A 22 -9.76 -5.37 -5.59
N GLU A 23 -10.87 -5.00 -4.93
CA GLU A 23 -11.10 -3.60 -4.53
C GLU A 23 -10.02 -3.12 -3.53
N ILE A 24 -9.66 -3.94 -2.54
CA ILE A 24 -8.57 -3.60 -1.61
C ILE A 24 -7.23 -3.50 -2.35
N GLN A 25 -6.97 -4.36 -3.33
CA GLN A 25 -5.72 -4.28 -4.12
C GLN A 25 -5.66 -2.99 -4.92
N ASP A 26 -6.78 -2.56 -5.51
CA ASP A 26 -6.89 -1.31 -6.27
C ASP A 26 -6.68 -0.09 -5.38
N LEU A 27 -7.20 -0.12 -4.15
CA LEU A 27 -6.97 0.93 -3.15
C LEU A 27 -5.51 1.00 -2.71
N ILE A 28 -4.86 -0.15 -2.49
CA ILE A 28 -3.42 -0.21 -2.17
C ILE A 28 -2.59 0.30 -3.35
N ASN A 29 -2.89 -0.13 -4.58
CA ASN A 29 -2.23 0.38 -5.78
C ASN A 29 -2.39 1.90 -5.90
N SER A 30 -3.60 2.41 -5.72
CA SER A 30 -3.87 3.85 -5.74
C SER A 30 -3.08 4.59 -4.65
N SER A 31 -2.95 4.00 -3.47
CA SER A 31 -2.18 4.58 -2.36
C SER A 31 -0.67 4.60 -2.63
N ILE A 32 -0.14 3.56 -3.29
CA ILE A 32 1.25 3.53 -3.77
C ILE A 32 1.47 4.63 -4.81
N GLU A 33 0.54 4.78 -5.77
CA GLU A 33 0.62 5.83 -6.78
C GLU A 33 0.64 7.23 -6.13
N ASN A 34 -0.24 7.48 -5.17
CA ASN A 34 -0.28 8.75 -4.42
C ASN A 34 1.04 9.04 -3.70
N HIS A 35 1.64 8.02 -3.07
CA HIS A 35 2.92 8.19 -2.39
C HIS A 35 4.05 8.50 -3.37
N LEU A 36 4.13 7.77 -4.50
CA LEU A 36 5.13 8.04 -5.54
C LEU A 36 4.96 9.42 -6.17
N ALA A 37 3.72 9.88 -6.38
CA ALA A 37 3.45 11.24 -6.83
C ALA A 37 3.93 12.30 -5.82
N SER A 38 3.88 12.03 -4.51
CA SER A 38 4.44 12.94 -3.50
C SER A 38 5.97 13.02 -3.59
N ILE A 39 6.63 11.90 -3.90
CA ILE A 39 8.08 11.84 -4.14
C ILE A 39 8.44 12.61 -5.42
N GLU A 40 7.66 12.45 -6.50
CA GLU A 40 7.85 13.24 -7.74
C GLU A 40 7.81 14.74 -7.48
N LYS A 41 6.83 15.22 -6.70
CA LYS A 41 6.74 16.64 -6.31
C LYS A 41 7.98 17.12 -5.54
N LEU A 42 8.58 16.27 -4.71
CA LEU A 42 9.81 16.60 -3.98
C LEU A 42 11.02 16.69 -4.91
N ILE A 43 11.09 15.81 -5.92
CA ILE A 43 12.11 15.86 -6.96
C ILE A 43 11.98 17.14 -7.78
N GLU A 44 10.76 17.50 -8.21
CA GLU A 44 10.48 18.74 -8.93
C GLU A 44 10.91 19.98 -8.13
N LYS A 45 10.70 19.95 -6.81
CA LYS A 45 11.15 20.99 -5.86
C LYS A 45 12.65 20.94 -5.56
N LYS A 46 13.41 20.00 -6.15
CA LYS A 46 14.84 19.77 -5.88
C LYS A 46 15.16 19.47 -4.42
N ALA A 47 14.19 18.97 -3.66
CA ALA A 47 14.37 18.59 -2.26
C ALA A 47 15.04 17.22 -2.12
N ILE A 48 14.89 16.36 -3.13
CA ILE A 48 15.51 15.02 -3.21
C ILE A 48 16.02 14.76 -4.63
N ALA A 49 16.93 13.79 -4.76
CA ALA A 49 17.55 13.44 -6.03
C ALA A 49 16.63 12.59 -6.92
N VAL A 50 16.79 12.73 -8.25
CA VAL A 50 15.95 12.08 -9.27
C VAL A 50 16.10 10.56 -9.25
N ASP A 51 17.29 10.06 -8.94
CA ASP A 51 17.66 8.64 -8.89
C ASP A 51 16.88 7.84 -7.83
N CYS A 52 16.18 8.53 -6.92
CA CYS A 52 15.29 7.90 -5.94
C CYS A 52 14.12 7.11 -6.56
N LEU A 53 13.79 7.33 -7.84
CA LEU A 53 12.70 6.62 -8.55
C LEU A 53 13.19 5.57 -9.57
N ASP A 54 14.50 5.42 -9.78
CA ASP A 54 15.06 4.50 -10.80
C ASP A 54 14.71 3.03 -10.53
N ARG A 55 14.65 2.66 -9.25
CA ARG A 55 14.26 1.33 -8.80
C ARG A 55 13.55 1.42 -7.46
N ILE A 56 12.24 1.26 -7.48
CA ILE A 56 11.43 1.33 -6.27
C ILE A 56 11.23 -0.08 -5.73
N THR A 57 11.75 -0.30 -4.54
CA THR A 57 11.63 -1.58 -3.84
C THR A 57 10.53 -1.48 -2.79
N ILE A 58 9.70 -2.51 -2.65
CA ILE A 58 8.57 -2.51 -1.73
C ILE A 58 8.63 -3.74 -0.82
N MET A 59 8.48 -3.55 0.49
CA MET A 59 8.32 -4.64 1.43
C MET A 59 6.93 -5.27 1.29
N ASN A 60 6.87 -6.59 1.20
CA ASN A 60 5.62 -7.36 1.04
C ASN A 60 4.97 -7.78 2.36
N ASN A 61 5.51 -7.36 3.50
CA ASN A 61 5.16 -7.88 4.83
C ASN A 61 3.71 -7.61 5.28
N ASN A 62 3.05 -6.57 4.76
CA ASN A 62 1.65 -6.24 5.06
C ASN A 62 0.75 -6.34 3.82
N MET A 63 1.23 -6.97 2.75
CA MET A 63 0.46 -7.20 1.54
C MET A 63 -0.03 -8.66 1.51
N ALA A 64 -1.17 -8.90 0.87
CA ALA A 64 -1.60 -10.25 0.59
C ALA A 64 -0.62 -10.93 -0.38
N ASP A 65 -0.35 -12.23 -0.21
CA ASP A 65 0.54 -12.98 -1.12
C ASP A 65 0.06 -12.96 -2.58
N SER A 66 -1.25 -12.77 -2.79
CA SER A 66 -1.89 -12.66 -4.11
C SER A 66 -1.89 -11.24 -4.68
N PHE A 67 -1.34 -10.25 -3.97
CA PHE A 67 -1.32 -8.86 -4.41
C PHE A 67 -0.45 -8.69 -5.66
N LYS A 68 -0.95 -7.92 -6.62
CA LYS A 68 -0.23 -7.56 -7.84
C LYS A 68 -0.26 -6.05 -8.02
N PHE A 69 0.88 -5.50 -8.41
CA PHE A 69 0.92 -4.11 -8.85
C PHE A 69 0.07 -3.94 -10.10
N SER A 70 -0.68 -2.85 -10.18
CA SER A 70 -1.43 -2.49 -11.38
C SER A 70 -0.49 -2.32 -12.58
N GLU A 71 -0.96 -2.64 -13.78
CA GLU A 71 -0.16 -2.46 -15.00
C GLU A 71 0.31 -1.02 -15.19
N LYS A 72 -0.55 -0.05 -14.83
CA LYS A 72 -0.25 1.38 -14.91
C LYS A 72 0.98 1.73 -14.07
N LEU A 73 1.00 1.24 -12.82
CA LEU A 73 2.15 1.44 -11.93
C LEU A 73 3.41 0.78 -12.45
N GLN A 74 3.33 -0.47 -12.91
CA GLN A 74 4.49 -1.20 -13.45
C GLN A 74 5.05 -0.57 -14.73
N LYS A 75 4.21 0.05 -15.56
CA LYS A 75 4.64 0.76 -16.78
C LYS A 75 5.31 2.10 -16.47
N LYS A 76 4.85 2.81 -15.44
CA LYS A 76 5.40 4.11 -15.04
C LYS A 76 6.65 3.98 -14.18
N TYR A 77 6.73 2.96 -13.34
CA TYR A 77 7.76 2.79 -12.32
C TYR A 77 8.35 1.37 -12.34
N ASN A 78 9.66 1.27 -12.14
CA ASN A 78 10.34 -0.01 -11.94
C ASN A 78 10.11 -0.53 -10.51
N LEU A 79 8.91 -1.06 -10.26
CA LEU A 79 8.45 -1.56 -8.96
C LEU A 79 8.78 -3.04 -8.80
N ILE A 80 9.44 -3.37 -7.70
CA ILE A 80 9.71 -4.76 -7.33
C ILE A 80 9.46 -4.99 -5.85
N PHE A 81 9.06 -6.22 -5.49
CA PHE A 81 9.12 -6.63 -4.09
C PHE A 81 10.57 -6.79 -3.62
N LEU A 82 10.80 -6.45 -2.36
CA LEU A 82 12.09 -6.61 -1.72
C LEU A 82 12.49 -8.08 -1.67
N ASN A 83 13.45 -8.43 -2.51
CA ASN A 83 14.23 -9.65 -2.37
C ASN A 83 15.68 -9.27 -2.06
N TYR A 84 16.12 -9.52 -0.83
CA TYR A 84 17.47 -9.19 -0.38
C TYR A 84 18.56 -9.92 -1.18
N GLN A 85 18.23 -11.01 -1.88
CA GLN A 85 19.18 -11.72 -2.75
C GLN A 85 19.51 -10.89 -4.01
N ASN A 86 18.66 -9.94 -4.39
CA ASN A 86 18.84 -9.07 -5.56
C ASN A 86 19.74 -7.86 -5.28
N PHE A 87 20.37 -7.79 -4.11
CA PHE A 87 21.23 -6.68 -3.68
C PHE A 87 22.59 -7.19 -3.25
N SER A 88 23.65 -6.42 -3.53
CA SER A 88 24.98 -6.80 -3.07
C SER A 88 25.06 -6.69 -1.54
N ARG A 89 25.97 -7.45 -0.94
CA ARG A 89 26.23 -7.37 0.51
C ARG A 89 26.69 -5.97 0.93
N SER A 90 27.34 -5.22 0.02
CA SER A 90 27.76 -3.84 0.25
C SER A 90 26.55 -2.91 0.36
N ASP A 91 25.61 -3.01 -0.58
CA ASP A 91 24.40 -2.17 -0.60
C ASP A 91 23.54 -2.43 0.62
N LEU A 92 23.33 -3.71 0.96
CA LEU A 92 22.58 -4.08 2.15
C LEU A 92 23.23 -3.59 3.45
N ARG A 93 24.56 -3.48 3.51
CA ARG A 93 25.26 -2.92 4.68
C ARG A 93 25.15 -1.41 4.77
N LYS A 94 25.19 -0.71 3.64
CA LYS A 94 24.99 0.75 3.55
C LYS A 94 23.56 1.14 3.88
N GLY A 95 22.61 0.26 3.54
CA GLY A 95 21.19 0.50 3.65
C GLY A 95 20.61 0.87 2.29
N ILE A 96 19.40 0.36 2.03
CA ILE A 96 18.60 0.67 0.85
C ILE A 96 17.28 1.28 1.29
N THR A 97 16.77 2.23 0.54
CA THR A 97 15.42 2.77 0.76
C THR A 97 14.40 1.84 0.10
N THR A 98 13.37 1.46 0.84
CA THR A 98 12.24 0.65 0.38
C THR A 98 10.95 1.31 0.86
N LEU A 99 9.87 1.14 0.11
CA LEU A 99 8.54 1.49 0.58
C LEU A 99 7.99 0.36 1.43
N GLN A 100 7.13 0.69 2.38
CA GLN A 100 6.40 -0.28 3.17
C GLN A 100 4.93 0.14 3.25
N LEU A 101 4.03 -0.83 3.00
CA LEU A 101 2.63 -0.69 3.40
C LEU A 101 2.53 -0.88 4.91
N TYR A 102 1.98 0.09 5.64
CA TYR A 102 1.64 -0.10 7.05
C TYR A 102 0.31 -0.85 7.19
N PRO A 103 -0.01 -1.39 8.39
CA PRO A 103 -1.28 -2.07 8.59
C PRO A 103 -2.46 -1.21 8.14
N VAL A 104 -3.31 -1.76 7.27
CA VAL A 104 -4.52 -1.08 6.81
C VAL A 104 -5.47 -0.90 8.00
N VAL A 105 -5.88 0.35 8.26
CA VAL A 105 -6.76 0.68 9.39
C VAL A 105 -8.16 0.91 8.89
N LEU A 106 -9.12 0.15 9.40
CA LEU A 106 -10.56 0.35 9.16
C LEU A 106 -11.20 0.94 10.42
N LYS A 107 -11.82 2.10 10.31
CA LYS A 107 -12.53 2.78 11.40
C LYS A 107 -13.90 3.25 10.92
N GLY A 108 -14.94 2.48 11.21
CA GLY A 108 -16.29 2.75 10.71
C GLY A 108 -16.34 2.60 9.19
N ASP A 109 -16.82 3.64 8.51
CA ASP A 109 -16.90 3.73 7.04
C ASP A 109 -15.60 4.25 6.39
N THR A 110 -14.55 4.44 7.18
CA THR A 110 -13.28 5.03 6.75
C THR A 110 -12.17 3.98 6.74
N MET A 111 -11.44 3.88 5.63
CA MET A 111 -10.23 3.08 5.48
C MET A 111 -9.02 3.99 5.30
N LEU A 112 -7.95 3.70 6.04
CA LEU A 112 -6.67 4.39 5.95
C LEU A 112 -5.61 3.42 5.44
N ILE A 113 -4.95 3.82 4.35
CA ILE A 113 -3.82 3.09 3.78
C ILE A 113 -2.62 4.02 3.79
N THR A 114 -1.59 3.65 4.56
CA THR A 114 -0.36 4.42 4.69
C THR A 114 0.79 3.70 4.01
N ILE A 115 1.46 4.41 3.11
CA ILE A 115 2.73 3.97 2.50
C ILE A 115 3.83 4.85 3.08
N GLY A 116 4.85 4.21 3.66
CA GLY A 116 5.97 4.88 4.30
C GLY A 116 7.31 4.52 3.68
N ASN A 117 8.27 5.44 3.82
CA ASN A 117 9.66 5.20 3.46
C ASN A 117 10.41 4.50 4.60
N VAL A 118 11.06 3.38 4.29
CA VAL A 118 11.80 2.57 5.25
C VAL A 118 13.20 2.31 4.72
N GLY A 119 14.20 2.66 5.52
CA GLY A 119 15.57 2.23 5.30
C GLY A 119 15.72 0.78 5.76
N PHE A 120 16.14 -0.10 4.87
CA PHE A 120 16.45 -1.50 5.15
C PHE A 120 17.95 -1.70 5.11
N SER A 121 18.54 -2.25 6.19
CA SER A 121 19.94 -2.67 6.18
C SER A 121 20.14 -4.04 6.84
N LYS A 122 21.22 -4.72 6.47
CA LYS A 122 21.57 -6.06 6.96
C LYS A 122 23.03 -6.13 7.37
N LYS A 123 23.28 -6.46 8.64
CA LYS A 123 24.62 -6.69 9.21
C LYS A 123 24.74 -8.13 9.69
N GLY A 124 25.38 -8.98 8.87
CA GLY A 124 25.46 -10.41 9.14
C GLY A 124 24.09 -11.08 9.00
N LYS A 125 23.61 -11.73 10.06
CA LYS A 125 22.27 -12.33 10.12
C LYS A 125 21.18 -11.37 10.61
N LYS A 126 21.56 -10.19 11.13
CA LYS A 126 20.62 -9.21 11.69
C LYS A 126 20.12 -8.25 10.60
N THR A 127 18.81 -8.00 10.60
CA THR A 127 18.12 -6.99 9.77
C THR A 127 17.75 -5.79 10.64
N PHE A 128 17.85 -4.60 10.06
CA PHE A 128 17.50 -3.35 10.71
C PHE A 128 16.58 -2.55 9.80
N LEU A 129 15.54 -1.98 10.39
CA LEU A 129 14.60 -1.08 9.74
C LEU A 129 14.71 0.29 10.39
N SER A 130 14.86 1.32 9.58
CA SER A 130 14.78 2.71 10.01
C SER A 130 13.60 3.38 9.31
N TYR A 131 12.64 3.88 10.06
CA TYR A 131 11.45 4.51 9.51
C TYR A 131 11.77 5.98 9.21
N GLY A 132 11.54 6.38 7.96
CA GLY A 132 11.74 7.75 7.51
C GLY A 132 10.64 8.69 7.99
N SER A 133 10.75 9.97 7.64
CA SER A 133 9.74 10.97 7.95
C SER A 133 8.62 11.05 6.91
N LEU A 134 8.87 10.65 5.66
CA LEU A 134 7.93 10.79 4.55
C LEU A 134 6.97 9.60 4.49
N ASP A 135 5.78 9.80 5.06
CA ASP A 135 4.66 8.86 4.97
C ASP A 135 3.50 9.53 4.22
N THR A 136 2.84 8.79 3.34
CA THR A 136 1.60 9.24 2.69
C THR A 136 0.45 8.36 3.12
N THR A 137 -0.57 8.96 3.73
CA THR A 137 -1.80 8.28 4.13
C THR A 137 -2.93 8.66 3.18
N SER A 138 -3.44 7.68 2.44
CA SER A 138 -4.65 7.81 1.64
C SER A 138 -5.86 7.42 2.49
N LYS A 139 -6.80 8.34 2.64
CA LYS A 139 -8.06 8.15 3.36
C LYS A 139 -9.19 7.90 2.37
N TYR A 140 -9.83 6.76 2.52
CA TYR A 140 -10.99 6.36 1.74
C TYR A 140 -12.23 6.28 2.62
N THR A 141 -13.40 6.61 2.07
CA THR A 141 -14.70 6.41 2.71
C THR A 141 -15.60 5.61 1.78
N TYR A 142 -16.37 4.67 2.33
CA TYR A 142 -17.29 3.89 1.53
C TYR A 142 -18.54 4.71 1.18
N SER A 143 -18.79 4.89 -0.13
CA SER A 143 -20.03 5.52 -0.62
C SER A 143 -21.10 4.46 -0.79
N CYS A 144 -22.16 4.52 0.01
CA CYS A 144 -23.31 3.61 -0.13
C CYS A 144 -24.04 3.79 -1.48
N ASP A 145 -24.10 5.02 -1.99
CA ASP A 145 -24.78 5.35 -3.26
C ASP A 145 -24.03 4.75 -4.45
N MET A 146 -22.71 4.89 -4.46
CA MET A 146 -21.85 4.38 -5.53
C MET A 146 -21.42 2.92 -5.31
N LYS A 147 -21.67 2.37 -4.12
CA LYS A 147 -21.23 1.03 -3.67
C LYS A 147 -19.74 0.77 -3.83
N GLN A 148 -18.92 1.79 -3.60
CA GLN A 148 -17.46 1.72 -3.76
C GLN A 148 -16.73 2.60 -2.74
N TRP A 149 -15.47 2.29 -2.49
CA TRP A 149 -14.58 3.17 -1.74
C TRP A 149 -14.17 4.39 -2.56
N VAL A 150 -14.28 5.58 -1.96
CA VAL A 150 -13.93 6.86 -2.60
C VAL A 150 -12.78 7.50 -1.84
N LEU A 151 -11.75 7.96 -2.57
CA LEU A 151 -10.65 8.72 -2.00
C LEU A 151 -11.17 10.09 -1.51
N VAL A 152 -11.02 10.36 -0.22
CA VAL A 152 -11.50 11.61 0.41
C VAL A 152 -10.34 12.57 0.67
N LYS A 153 -9.17 12.04 1.06
CA LYS A 153 -8.02 12.87 1.43
C LYS A 153 -6.71 12.12 1.26
N ILE A 154 -5.66 12.86 0.93
CA ILE A 154 -4.27 12.41 1.01
C ILE A 154 -3.58 13.27 2.07
N GLU A 155 -2.92 12.65 3.03
CA GLU A 155 -2.15 13.31 4.09
C GLU A 155 -0.68 12.92 3.97
N GLU A 156 0.19 13.91 3.80
CA GLU A 156 1.64 13.73 3.74
C GLU A 156 2.22 14.12 5.10
N LYS A 157 2.92 13.19 5.76
CA LYS A 157 3.65 13.43 7.00
C LYS A 157 5.13 13.60 6.66
N GLY A 158 5.83 14.50 7.35
CA GLY A 158 7.27 14.74 7.16
C GLY A 158 7.65 15.81 6.14
N LEU A 159 6.70 16.68 5.78
CA LEU A 159 6.93 17.96 5.10
C LEU A 159 6.95 19.13 6.09
#